data_AF-A0A504H9S3-F1
#
_entry.id   AF-A0A504H9S3-F1
#
_cell.length_a   1.000
_cell.length_b   1.000
_cell.length_c   1.000
_cell.angle_alpha   90.00
_cell.angle_beta   90.00
_cell.angle_gamma   90.00
#
_symmetry.space_group_name_H-M   'P 1'
#
loop_
_entity.id
_entity.type
_entity.pdbx_description
1 polymer ?
#
loop_
_entity_poly.entity_id
_entity_poly.type
_entity_poly.pdbx_seq_one_letter_code
_entity_poly.pdbx_strand_id
1 'polypeptide(L)'
;SVNTVRLVAEEGGFDYVSDTYDDELPYWFADDGTDRPQLIIPYTLDANDMRFATPQGFNSGDQFFAYLKDSFDTLYAEGKAGRPRMMNIGLHCRLVGRPGRVAALKRFVDYVKSHDKVWLARRIDIARHWRETHPYKQPVLRPSRMEFEAFVHAFGGVFEHSPWIAERAYELELGPAHDSAGGLHNALCRVFRAASETERLGVLNAHPDLAGKLARARRLTAESAREQASAGLDELTDKERELFSKLNAAYVTTFGFPFIVAVKGKTRQEILAEFERRIGNSRGVEFETACKQVERIALFRLKDMLPQ
;
A
#
# COMPACT_ATOMS: atom_id res chain seq x y z
N SER A 1 -2.41 -25.00 -10.75
CA SER A 1 -3.87 -25.06 -10.47
C SER A 1 -4.19 -23.90 -9.54
N VAL A 2 -5.39 -23.30 -9.58
CA VAL A 2 -5.74 -22.20 -8.65
C VAL A 2 -5.67 -22.61 -7.18
N ASN A 3 -5.75 -23.91 -6.90
CA ASN A 3 -5.69 -24.46 -5.54
C ASN A 3 -4.27 -24.86 -5.10
N THR A 4 -3.27 -24.86 -5.97
CA THR A 4 -1.95 -25.44 -5.65
C THR A 4 -1.31 -24.75 -4.45
N VAL A 5 -1.26 -23.41 -4.46
CA VAL A 5 -0.59 -22.65 -3.40
C VAL A 5 -1.28 -22.85 -2.04
N ARG A 6 -2.61 -22.78 -2.01
CA ARG A 6 -3.41 -23.06 -0.80
C ARG A 6 -3.13 -24.45 -0.24
N LEU A 7 -3.25 -25.49 -1.07
CA LEU A 7 -3.06 -26.87 -0.62
C LEU A 7 -1.64 -27.13 -0.10
N VAL A 8 -0.63 -26.53 -0.74
CA VAL A 8 0.76 -26.62 -0.28
C VAL A 8 0.97 -25.89 1.06
N ALA A 9 0.33 -24.73 1.24
CA ALA A 9 0.34 -24.01 2.50
C ALA A 9 -0.34 -24.81 3.63
N GLU A 10 -1.47 -25.46 3.34
CA GLU A 10 -2.19 -26.35 4.27
C GLU A 10 -1.36 -27.54 4.72
N GLU A 11 -0.63 -28.18 3.81
CA GLU A 11 0.29 -29.29 4.14
C GLU A 11 1.43 -28.82 5.07
N GLY A 12 1.94 -27.60 4.87
CA GLY A 12 2.86 -26.94 5.80
C GLY A 12 4.28 -27.51 5.87
N GLY A 13 4.65 -28.42 4.96
CA GLY A 13 5.96 -29.08 4.92
C GLY A 13 7.01 -28.42 4.02
N PHE A 14 6.66 -27.34 3.30
CA PHE A 14 7.51 -26.76 2.26
C PHE A 14 8.12 -25.43 2.66
N ASP A 15 9.41 -25.27 2.38
CA ASP A 15 10.09 -24.02 2.68
C ASP A 15 9.56 -22.85 1.83
N TYR A 16 9.28 -23.10 0.57
CA TYR A 16 8.77 -22.10 -0.36
C TYR A 16 8.00 -22.76 -1.50
N VAL A 17 7.20 -21.96 -2.20
CA VAL A 17 6.50 -22.34 -3.43
C VAL A 17 6.95 -21.43 -4.57
N SER A 18 7.12 -21.98 -5.78
CA SER A 18 7.53 -21.23 -6.97
C SER A 18 6.60 -21.47 -8.17
N ASP A 19 5.31 -21.63 -7.91
CA ASP A 19 4.28 -21.89 -8.94
C ASP A 19 3.54 -20.60 -9.38
N THR A 20 4.00 -19.43 -8.94
CA THR A 20 3.41 -18.13 -9.28
C THR A 20 4.30 -17.32 -10.25
N TYR A 21 3.68 -16.44 -11.03
CA TYR A 21 4.31 -15.59 -12.05
C TYR A 21 3.89 -14.11 -11.87
N ASP A 22 3.76 -13.67 -10.62
CA ASP A 22 3.00 -12.49 -10.23
C ASP A 22 3.81 -11.38 -9.58
N ASP A 23 5.10 -11.60 -9.31
CA ASP A 23 6.01 -10.59 -8.72
C ASP A 23 7.48 -10.89 -9.11
N GLU A 24 8.37 -9.91 -8.92
CA GLU A 24 9.81 -10.09 -9.04
C GLU A 24 10.50 -10.47 -7.72
N LEU A 25 9.90 -10.19 -6.57
CA LEU A 25 10.47 -10.50 -5.25
C LEU A 25 9.68 -11.57 -4.50
N PRO A 26 10.31 -12.33 -3.58
CA PRO A 26 9.58 -13.22 -2.70
C PRO A 26 8.54 -12.46 -1.87
N TYR A 27 7.46 -13.13 -1.51
CA TYR A 27 6.43 -12.56 -0.65
C TYR A 27 5.74 -13.65 0.18
N TRP A 28 5.12 -13.24 1.28
CA TRP A 28 4.35 -14.17 2.11
C TRP A 28 2.92 -14.25 1.62
N PHE A 29 2.49 -15.45 1.27
CA PHE A 29 1.10 -15.78 1.04
C PHE A 29 0.48 -16.33 2.32
N ALA A 30 -0.69 -15.85 2.71
CA ALA A 30 -1.43 -16.38 3.85
C ALA A 30 -2.88 -16.62 3.42
N ASP A 31 -3.29 -17.88 3.37
CA ASP A 31 -4.59 -18.26 2.84
C ASP A 31 -5.75 -18.03 3.81
N ASP A 32 -6.98 -18.11 3.28
CA ASP A 32 -8.23 -18.13 4.03
C ASP A 32 -8.41 -19.48 4.77
N GLY A 33 -7.81 -19.62 5.95
CA GLY A 33 -8.06 -20.75 6.86
C GLY A 33 -6.84 -21.39 7.50
N THR A 34 -5.63 -20.89 7.21
CA THR A 34 -4.40 -21.39 7.82
C THR A 34 -3.71 -20.29 8.62
N ASP A 35 -3.28 -20.62 9.84
CA ASP A 35 -2.45 -19.74 10.67
C ASP A 35 -0.98 -19.72 10.21
N ARG A 36 -0.66 -20.41 9.10
CA ARG A 36 0.69 -20.59 8.60
C ARG A 36 0.88 -19.88 7.26
N PRO A 37 1.69 -18.81 7.21
CA PRO A 37 2.04 -18.18 5.94
C PRO A 37 2.96 -19.11 5.12
N GLN A 38 2.73 -19.18 3.82
CA GLN A 38 3.60 -19.84 2.86
C GLN A 38 4.47 -18.80 2.17
N LEU A 39 5.80 -19.00 2.17
CA LEU A 39 6.68 -18.16 1.38
C LEU A 39 6.52 -18.51 -0.09
N ILE A 40 6.27 -17.50 -0.92
CA ILE A 40 6.29 -17.59 -2.37
C ILE A 40 7.60 -17.00 -2.86
N ILE A 41 8.32 -17.75 -3.71
CA ILE A 41 9.43 -17.25 -4.51
C ILE A 41 8.97 -17.33 -5.95
N PRO A 42 8.58 -16.20 -6.58
CA PRO A 42 8.04 -16.19 -7.92
C PRO A 42 8.96 -16.86 -8.96
N TYR A 43 8.36 -17.25 -10.08
CA TYR A 43 9.03 -17.87 -11.22
C TYR A 43 8.85 -17.01 -12.48
N THR A 44 9.68 -17.27 -13.50
CA THR A 44 9.64 -16.57 -14.79
C THR A 44 9.54 -17.56 -15.96
N LEU A 45 8.67 -17.27 -16.93
CA LEU A 45 8.48 -18.11 -18.11
C LEU A 45 9.35 -17.71 -19.30
N ASP A 46 9.81 -16.47 -19.32
CA ASP A 46 10.52 -15.83 -20.42
C ASP A 46 12.04 -16.05 -20.35
N ALA A 47 12.66 -15.81 -19.18
CA ALA A 47 14.03 -16.19 -18.86
C ALA A 47 14.12 -17.71 -18.58
N ASN A 48 13.82 -18.53 -19.59
CA ASN A 48 13.64 -19.97 -19.45
C ASN A 48 14.19 -20.75 -20.66
N ASP A 49 14.92 -21.82 -20.42
CA ASP A 49 15.48 -22.66 -21.48
C ASP A 49 14.42 -23.50 -22.23
N MET A 50 13.17 -23.58 -21.73
CA MET A 50 12.03 -24.13 -22.47
C MET A 50 11.77 -23.40 -23.78
N ARG A 51 12.21 -22.14 -23.90
CA ARG A 51 12.18 -21.41 -25.16
C ARG A 51 13.01 -22.08 -26.25
N PHE A 52 13.98 -22.95 -25.94
CA PHE A 52 14.64 -23.76 -26.97
C PHE A 52 13.78 -24.89 -27.54
N ALA A 53 12.60 -25.14 -26.96
CA ALA A 53 11.68 -26.21 -27.35
C ALA A 53 10.35 -25.67 -27.89
N THR A 54 10.20 -24.34 -28.05
CA THR A 54 9.00 -23.72 -28.63
C THR A 54 9.32 -23.15 -30.02
N PRO A 55 8.38 -23.21 -31.01
CA PRO A 55 8.64 -22.75 -32.37
C PRO A 55 9.09 -21.28 -32.47
N GLN A 56 8.57 -20.38 -31.63
CA GLN A 56 8.95 -18.96 -31.57
C GLN A 56 10.01 -18.63 -30.50
N GLY A 57 10.72 -19.63 -29.98
CA GLY A 57 11.68 -19.43 -28.92
C GLY A 57 13.12 -19.28 -29.42
N PHE A 58 14.10 -19.61 -28.57
CA PHE A 58 15.51 -19.42 -28.88
C PHE A 58 16.01 -20.48 -29.86
N ASN A 59 16.62 -20.01 -30.95
CA ASN A 59 17.22 -20.86 -31.98
C ASN A 59 18.73 -21.06 -31.77
N SER A 60 19.37 -20.23 -30.93
CA SER A 60 20.80 -20.33 -30.64
C SER A 60 21.14 -19.94 -29.20
N GLY A 61 22.32 -20.35 -28.73
CA GLY A 61 22.84 -19.94 -27.42
C GLY A 61 23.07 -18.43 -27.31
N ASP A 62 23.39 -17.76 -28.42
CA ASP A 62 23.63 -16.31 -28.42
C ASP A 62 22.34 -15.52 -28.19
N GLN A 63 21.21 -15.97 -28.75
CA GLN A 63 19.90 -15.38 -28.46
C GLN A 63 19.54 -15.52 -26.98
N PHE A 64 19.78 -16.70 -26.39
CA PHE A 64 19.53 -16.93 -24.98
C PHE A 64 20.42 -16.06 -24.09
N PHE A 65 21.73 -16.01 -24.38
CA PHE A 65 22.67 -15.17 -23.65
C PHE A 65 22.30 -13.67 -23.72
N ALA A 66 22.00 -13.16 -24.92
CA ALA A 66 21.62 -11.77 -25.11
C ALA A 66 20.36 -11.41 -24.31
N TYR A 67 19.33 -12.26 -24.38
CA TYR A 67 18.11 -12.06 -23.63
C TYR A 67 18.34 -12.05 -22.11
N LEU A 68 19.08 -13.04 -21.58
CA LEU A 68 19.41 -13.08 -20.15
C LEU A 68 20.21 -11.85 -19.72
N LYS A 69 21.17 -11.41 -20.55
CA LYS A 69 21.98 -10.23 -20.29
C LYS A 69 21.11 -8.97 -20.20
N ASP A 70 20.23 -8.75 -21.17
CA ASP A 70 19.36 -7.56 -21.20
C ASP A 70 18.36 -7.56 -20.03
N SER A 71 17.81 -8.73 -19.67
CA SER A 71 16.99 -8.88 -18.47
C SER A 71 17.79 -8.54 -17.21
N PHE A 72 19.01 -9.05 -17.07
CA PHE A 72 19.87 -8.74 -15.94
C PHE A 72 20.22 -7.25 -15.88
N ASP A 73 20.66 -6.63 -16.97
CA ASP A 73 21.05 -5.22 -17.00
C ASP A 73 19.89 -4.30 -16.61
N THR A 74 18.68 -4.63 -17.04
CA THR A 74 17.46 -3.91 -16.66
C THR A 74 17.21 -4.00 -15.15
N LEU A 75 17.16 -5.22 -14.61
CA LEU A 75 16.94 -5.45 -13.17
C LEU A 75 18.07 -4.87 -12.31
N TYR A 76 19.30 -4.90 -12.81
CA TYR A 76 20.48 -4.36 -12.14
C TYR A 76 20.45 -2.82 -12.10
N ALA A 77 20.00 -2.16 -13.17
CA ALA A 77 19.78 -0.71 -13.18
C ALA A 77 18.71 -0.29 -12.17
N GLU A 78 17.59 -1.02 -12.08
CA GLU A 78 16.56 -0.79 -11.06
C GLU A 78 17.10 -1.01 -9.63
N GLY A 79 17.91 -2.05 -9.44
CA GLY A 79 18.64 -2.31 -8.20
C GLY A 79 19.51 -1.14 -7.78
N LYS A 80 20.28 -0.57 -8.72
CA LYS A 80 21.11 0.63 -8.49
C LYS A 80 20.29 1.87 -8.17
N ALA A 81 19.08 1.98 -8.70
CA ALA A 81 18.13 3.05 -8.38
C ALA A 81 17.45 2.88 -7.00
N GLY A 82 17.87 1.89 -6.20
CA GLY A 82 17.39 1.66 -4.83
C GLY A 82 16.23 0.68 -4.72
N ARG A 83 15.89 -0.05 -5.79
CA ARG A 83 14.83 -1.06 -5.79
C ARG A 83 15.43 -2.45 -6.05
N PRO A 84 15.74 -3.24 -5.01
CA PRO A 84 16.28 -4.59 -5.18
C PRO A 84 15.42 -5.46 -6.11
N ARG A 85 16.06 -6.39 -6.81
CA ARG A 85 15.44 -7.31 -7.77
C ARG A 85 15.99 -8.72 -7.64
N MET A 86 15.17 -9.70 -7.97
CA MET A 86 15.58 -11.08 -8.16
C MET A 86 15.36 -11.46 -9.63
N MET A 87 16.35 -12.13 -10.23
CA MET A 87 16.23 -12.72 -11.56
C MET A 87 16.17 -14.23 -11.42
N ASN A 88 15.14 -14.85 -12.00
CA ASN A 88 15.01 -16.29 -12.09
C ASN A 88 15.40 -16.78 -13.48
N ILE A 89 16.07 -17.92 -13.55
CA ILE A 89 16.34 -18.61 -14.81
C ILE A 89 15.79 -20.03 -14.73
N GLY A 90 14.78 -20.31 -15.53
CA GLY A 90 14.23 -21.65 -15.66
C GLY A 90 15.16 -22.55 -16.48
N LEU A 91 15.70 -23.59 -15.84
CA LEU A 91 16.66 -24.50 -16.47
C LEU A 91 16.18 -25.95 -16.33
N HIS A 92 16.29 -26.69 -17.42
CA HIS A 92 15.98 -28.11 -17.49
C HIS A 92 17.20 -28.86 -17.99
N CYS A 93 17.70 -29.85 -17.22
CA CYS A 93 18.94 -30.58 -17.56
C CYS A 93 18.94 -31.12 -19.00
N ARG A 94 17.80 -31.60 -19.49
CA ARG A 94 17.63 -32.12 -20.86
C ARG A 94 17.75 -31.05 -21.96
N LEU A 95 17.54 -29.77 -21.63
CA LEU A 95 17.55 -28.65 -22.56
C LEU A 95 18.86 -27.88 -22.47
N VAL A 96 19.16 -27.22 -21.35
CA VAL A 96 20.40 -26.42 -21.21
C VAL A 96 21.67 -27.28 -21.22
N GLY A 97 21.58 -28.56 -20.82
CA GLY A 97 22.74 -29.46 -20.76
C GLY A 97 23.36 -29.81 -22.11
N ARG A 98 22.77 -29.41 -23.24
CA ARG A 98 23.37 -29.61 -24.57
C ARG A 98 24.61 -28.73 -24.73
N PRO A 99 25.72 -29.22 -25.33
CA PRO A 99 26.99 -28.49 -25.39
C PRO A 99 26.90 -27.05 -25.91
N GLY A 100 26.13 -26.81 -26.97
CA GLY A 100 25.95 -25.46 -27.53
C GLY A 100 25.14 -24.49 -26.65
N ARG A 101 24.30 -25.01 -25.74
CA ARG A 101 23.42 -24.20 -24.87
C ARG A 101 24.08 -23.92 -23.52
N VAL A 102 24.77 -24.91 -22.94
CA VAL A 102 25.50 -24.72 -21.68
C VAL A 102 26.64 -23.70 -21.82
N ALA A 103 27.26 -23.59 -23.01
CA ALA A 103 28.26 -22.57 -23.28
C ALA A 103 27.71 -21.14 -23.12
N ALA A 104 26.47 -20.89 -23.57
CA ALA A 104 25.80 -19.61 -23.39
C ALA A 104 25.48 -19.33 -21.92
N LEU A 105 24.99 -20.32 -21.18
CA LEU A 105 24.76 -20.20 -19.74
C LEU A 105 26.05 -19.87 -18.99
N LYS A 106 27.17 -20.54 -19.32
CA LYS A 106 28.48 -20.25 -18.72
C LYS A 106 28.88 -18.79 -18.92
N ARG A 107 28.79 -18.28 -20.16
CA ARG A 107 29.08 -16.86 -20.45
C ARG A 107 28.20 -15.92 -19.63
N PHE A 108 26.91 -16.25 -19.47
CA PHE A 108 26.00 -15.43 -18.66
C PHE A 108 26.41 -15.44 -17.18
N VAL A 109 26.75 -16.59 -16.61
CA VAL A 109 27.24 -16.70 -15.23
C VAL A 109 28.53 -15.89 -15.04
N ASP A 110 29.46 -15.96 -16.00
CA ASP A 110 30.70 -15.18 -15.96
C ASP A 110 30.41 -13.66 -16.04
N TYR A 111 29.42 -13.25 -16.85
CA TYR A 111 28.98 -11.85 -16.97
C TYR A 111 28.35 -11.31 -15.68
N VAL A 112 27.42 -12.02 -15.05
CA VAL A 112 26.79 -11.52 -13.82
C VAL A 112 27.78 -11.46 -12.64
N LYS A 113 28.79 -12.34 -12.64
CA LYS A 113 29.87 -12.32 -11.64
C LYS A 113 30.82 -11.12 -11.77
N SER A 114 30.85 -10.45 -12.92
CA SER A 114 31.66 -9.24 -13.10
C SER A 114 31.00 -7.97 -12.54
N HIS A 115 29.78 -8.08 -12.00
CA HIS A 115 29.03 -6.97 -11.43
C HIS A 115 29.02 -7.03 -9.89
N ASP A 116 29.15 -5.86 -9.25
CA ASP A 116 29.06 -5.74 -7.80
C ASP A 116 27.63 -5.94 -7.29
N LYS A 117 27.50 -6.42 -6.05
CA LYS A 117 26.23 -6.62 -5.34
C LYS A 117 25.27 -7.61 -6.01
N VAL A 118 25.82 -8.61 -6.71
CA VAL A 118 25.06 -9.73 -7.25
C VAL A 118 25.19 -10.95 -6.33
N TRP A 119 24.06 -11.50 -5.91
CA TRP A 119 24.01 -12.73 -5.13
C TRP A 119 23.54 -13.91 -5.99
N LEU A 120 24.44 -14.85 -6.27
CA LEU A 120 24.10 -16.13 -6.91
C LEU A 120 23.68 -17.12 -5.83
N ALA A 121 22.38 -17.37 -5.71
CA ALA A 121 21.79 -18.13 -4.62
C ALA A 121 21.07 -19.39 -5.11
N ARG A 122 21.03 -20.44 -4.28
CA ARG A 122 20.02 -21.49 -4.44
C ARG A 122 18.69 -20.93 -3.93
N ARG A 123 17.56 -21.39 -4.47
CA ARG A 123 16.23 -20.96 -4.01
C ARG A 123 16.03 -21.14 -2.49
N ILE A 124 16.56 -22.21 -1.91
CA ILE A 124 16.49 -22.43 -0.47
C ILE A 124 17.27 -21.38 0.34
N ASP A 125 18.36 -20.83 -0.20
CA ASP A 125 19.13 -19.77 0.47
C ASP A 125 18.35 -18.45 0.42
N ILE A 126 17.69 -18.15 -0.71
CA ILE A 126 16.75 -17.01 -0.83
C ILE A 126 15.62 -17.15 0.19
N ALA A 127 15.02 -18.34 0.29
CA ALA A 127 13.95 -18.60 1.25
C ALA A 127 14.40 -18.28 2.69
N ARG A 128 15.54 -18.84 3.12
CA ARG A 128 16.10 -18.62 4.46
C ARG A 128 16.38 -17.15 4.72
N HIS A 129 17.08 -16.48 3.80
CA HIS A 129 17.38 -15.06 3.91
C HIS A 129 16.10 -14.22 4.03
N TRP A 130 15.08 -14.51 3.22
CA TRP A 130 13.82 -13.77 3.25
C TRP A 130 13.10 -13.93 4.58
N ARG A 131 13.07 -15.13 5.17
CA ARG A 131 12.45 -15.32 6.49
C ARG A 131 13.15 -14.57 7.60
N GLU A 132 14.48 -14.55 7.56
CA GLU A 132 15.30 -13.88 8.57
C GLU A 132 15.17 -12.36 8.49
N THR A 133 15.15 -11.81 7.27
CA THR A 133 15.19 -10.35 7.04
C THR A 133 13.83 -9.71 6.80
N HIS A 134 12.85 -10.50 6.35
CA HIS A 134 11.48 -10.08 6.04
C HIS A 134 10.49 -11.08 6.68
N PRO A 135 10.51 -11.29 8.01
CA PRO A 135 9.65 -12.26 8.65
C PRO A 135 8.18 -11.91 8.43
N TYR A 136 7.34 -12.93 8.30
CA TYR A 136 5.90 -12.72 8.20
C TYR A 136 5.38 -12.00 9.45
N LYS A 137 4.62 -10.94 9.22
CA LYS A 137 3.89 -10.23 10.27
C LYS A 137 2.41 -10.42 10.02
N GLN A 138 1.76 -11.17 10.89
CA GLN A 138 0.31 -11.37 10.80
C GLN A 138 -0.38 -10.01 10.92
N PRO A 139 -1.23 -9.63 9.95
CA PRO A 139 -2.03 -8.42 10.06
C PRO A 139 -2.92 -8.51 11.31
N VAL A 140 -2.93 -7.47 12.14
CA VAL A 140 -3.77 -7.41 13.34
C VAL A 140 -5.25 -7.34 12.95
N LEU A 141 -5.55 -6.66 11.85
CA LEU A 141 -6.88 -6.53 11.28
C LEU A 141 -6.88 -7.03 9.84
N ARG A 142 -7.94 -7.74 9.46
CA ARG A 142 -8.23 -8.18 8.09
C ARG A 142 -9.65 -7.76 7.73
N PRO A 143 -9.86 -6.51 7.28
CA PRO A 143 -11.14 -5.97 6.85
C PRO A 143 -12.05 -6.95 6.11
N SER A 144 -11.52 -7.72 5.16
CA SER A 144 -12.31 -8.65 4.33
C SER A 144 -12.79 -9.90 5.08
N ARG A 145 -12.33 -10.11 6.32
CA ARG A 145 -12.67 -11.27 7.16
C ARG A 145 -13.32 -10.89 8.50
N MET A 146 -13.63 -9.62 8.70
CA MET A 146 -14.27 -9.16 9.92
C MET A 146 -15.77 -9.33 9.80
N GLU A 147 -16.42 -9.73 10.89
CA GLU A 147 -17.88 -9.62 11.00
C GLU A 147 -18.30 -8.15 11.03
N PHE A 148 -19.51 -7.85 10.57
CA PHE A 148 -20.05 -6.49 10.43
C PHE A 148 -19.81 -5.62 11.68
N GLU A 149 -20.20 -6.10 12.87
CA GLU A 149 -20.07 -5.34 14.12
C GLU A 149 -18.60 -5.03 14.45
N ALA A 150 -17.70 -6.00 14.24
CA ALA A 150 -16.28 -5.80 14.49
C ALA A 150 -15.67 -4.82 13.48
N PHE A 151 -16.10 -4.91 12.20
CA PHE A 151 -15.67 -4.01 11.14
C PHE A 151 -16.09 -2.57 11.41
N VAL A 152 -17.37 -2.33 11.75
CA VAL A 152 -17.88 -1.00 12.07
C VAL A 152 -17.25 -0.46 13.35
N HIS A 153 -17.03 -1.31 14.36
CA HIS A 153 -16.30 -0.91 15.56
C HIS A 153 -14.87 -0.45 15.25
N ALA A 154 -14.15 -1.17 14.39
CA ALA A 154 -12.77 -0.83 14.03
C ALA A 154 -12.69 0.40 13.11
N PHE A 155 -13.54 0.47 12.08
CA PHE A 155 -13.38 1.43 10.98
C PHE A 155 -14.44 2.52 10.91
N GLY A 156 -15.50 2.45 11.72
CA GLY A 156 -16.58 3.46 11.75
C GLY A 156 -16.12 4.85 12.17
N GLY A 157 -15.00 4.96 12.88
CA GLY A 157 -14.36 6.23 13.25
C GLY A 157 -13.39 6.80 12.20
N VAL A 158 -13.13 6.09 11.10
CA VAL A 158 -12.19 6.56 10.05
C VAL A 158 -12.67 7.87 9.44
N PHE A 159 -13.97 8.00 9.21
CA PHE A 159 -14.62 9.27 8.91
C PHE A 159 -15.28 9.80 10.18
N GLU A 160 -14.95 11.03 10.56
CA GLU A 160 -15.34 11.60 11.86
C GLU A 160 -16.86 11.53 12.09
N HIS A 161 -17.27 10.90 13.20
CA HIS A 161 -18.66 10.65 13.60
C HIS A 161 -19.58 10.17 12.46
N SER A 162 -19.04 9.42 11.49
CA SER A 162 -19.75 9.00 10.28
C SER A 162 -19.63 7.49 10.04
N PRO A 163 -20.06 6.63 10.99
CA PRO A 163 -19.91 5.18 10.90
C PRO A 163 -20.65 4.57 9.71
N TRP A 164 -21.71 5.23 9.22
CA TRP A 164 -22.47 4.81 8.05
C TRP A 164 -21.60 4.61 6.79
N ILE A 165 -20.44 5.26 6.70
CA ILE A 165 -19.51 5.05 5.58
C ILE A 165 -18.89 3.66 5.66
N ALA A 166 -18.49 3.22 6.86
CA ALA A 166 -17.99 1.87 7.08
C ALA A 166 -19.11 0.84 6.88
N GLU A 167 -20.29 1.09 7.45
CA GLU A 167 -21.47 0.22 7.29
C GLU A 167 -21.78 -0.05 5.81
N ARG A 168 -21.85 1.00 4.98
CA ARG A 168 -22.11 0.85 3.54
C ARG A 168 -20.93 0.28 2.75
N ALA A 169 -19.69 0.49 3.20
CA ALA A 169 -18.52 -0.07 2.54
C ALA A 169 -18.40 -1.58 2.76
N TYR A 170 -18.85 -2.07 3.91
CA TYR A 170 -18.94 -3.50 4.20
C TYR A 170 -19.82 -4.23 3.18
N GLU A 171 -20.94 -3.62 2.79
CA GLU A 171 -21.86 -4.13 1.76
C GLU A 171 -21.28 -4.16 0.33
N LEU A 172 -20.09 -3.61 0.10
CA LEU A 172 -19.41 -3.66 -1.21
C LEU A 172 -18.65 -4.98 -1.45
N GLU A 173 -18.84 -5.99 -0.60
CA GLU A 173 -18.17 -7.30 -0.65
C GLU A 173 -16.63 -7.16 -0.70
N LEU A 174 -16.05 -6.84 0.46
CA LEU A 174 -14.60 -6.65 0.58
C LEU A 174 -13.85 -7.96 0.36
N GLY A 175 -12.96 -8.00 -0.64
CA GLY A 175 -11.97 -9.07 -0.82
C GLY A 175 -10.56 -8.73 -0.31
N PRO A 176 -9.58 -9.64 -0.45
CA PRO A 176 -8.22 -9.49 0.11
C PRO A 176 -7.46 -8.21 -0.27
N ALA A 177 -7.78 -7.59 -1.41
CA ALA A 177 -7.20 -6.31 -1.80
C ALA A 177 -7.50 -5.19 -0.77
N HIS A 178 -8.59 -5.31 -0.02
CA HIS A 178 -9.03 -4.35 1.00
C HIS A 178 -8.37 -4.57 2.36
N ASP A 179 -7.55 -5.62 2.54
CA ASP A 179 -6.78 -5.85 3.78
C ASP A 179 -5.53 -4.96 3.91
N SER A 180 -5.49 -3.88 3.12
CA SER A 180 -4.46 -2.84 3.13
C SER A 180 -5.09 -1.47 3.39
N ALA A 181 -4.30 -0.53 3.90
CA ALA A 181 -4.73 0.85 4.10
C ALA A 181 -5.22 1.47 2.79
N GLY A 182 -4.53 1.22 1.67
CA GLY A 182 -4.93 1.71 0.35
C GLY A 182 -6.22 1.07 -0.18
N GLY A 183 -6.36 -0.24 0.00
CA GLY A 183 -7.54 -0.98 -0.45
C GLY A 183 -8.80 -0.57 0.31
N LEU A 184 -8.78 -0.59 1.64
CA LEU A 184 -9.93 -0.17 2.43
C LEU A 184 -10.25 1.32 2.23
N HIS A 185 -9.23 2.17 2.09
CA HIS A 185 -9.42 3.58 1.76
C HIS A 185 -10.21 3.77 0.47
N ASN A 186 -9.90 2.98 -0.56
CA ASN A 186 -10.62 3.02 -1.83
C ASN A 186 -12.11 2.70 -1.65
N ALA A 187 -12.43 1.63 -0.91
CA ALA A 187 -13.81 1.21 -0.64
C ALA A 187 -14.60 2.29 0.14
N LEU A 188 -14.04 2.82 1.22
CA LEU A 188 -14.70 3.88 2.01
C LEU A 188 -14.88 5.17 1.20
N CYS A 189 -13.86 5.59 0.43
CA CYS A 189 -13.96 6.78 -0.41
C CYS A 189 -14.98 6.62 -1.54
N ARG A 190 -15.16 5.41 -2.08
CA ARG A 190 -16.21 5.12 -3.06
C ARG A 190 -17.59 5.40 -2.47
N VAL A 191 -17.85 4.95 -1.24
CA VAL A 191 -19.10 5.24 -0.51
C VAL A 191 -19.26 6.75 -0.28
N PHE A 192 -18.22 7.41 0.22
CA PHE A 192 -18.25 8.84 0.50
C PHE A 192 -18.54 9.69 -0.74
N ARG A 193 -17.88 9.39 -1.87
CA ARG A 193 -18.07 10.12 -3.15
C ARG A 193 -19.44 9.87 -3.77
N ALA A 194 -20.00 8.67 -3.58
CA ALA A 194 -21.32 8.31 -4.09
C ALA A 194 -22.48 8.89 -3.24
N ALA A 195 -22.19 9.35 -2.03
CA ALA A 195 -23.19 9.92 -1.13
C ALA A 195 -23.71 11.28 -1.62
N SER A 196 -24.93 11.62 -1.18
CA SER A 196 -25.55 12.90 -1.50
C SER A 196 -24.73 14.09 -0.97
N GLU A 197 -24.93 15.29 -1.55
CA GLU A 197 -24.27 16.50 -1.02
C GLU A 197 -24.60 16.73 0.46
N THR A 198 -25.84 16.44 0.89
CA THR A 198 -26.27 16.57 2.29
C THR A 198 -25.51 15.62 3.21
N GLU A 199 -25.34 14.35 2.83
CA GLU A 199 -24.58 13.38 3.62
C GLU A 199 -23.10 13.77 3.68
N ARG A 200 -22.50 14.15 2.53
CA ARG A 200 -21.11 14.62 2.48
C ARG A 200 -20.91 15.86 3.35
N LEU A 201 -21.82 16.83 3.29
CA LEU A 201 -21.81 18.02 4.15
C LEU A 201 -21.94 17.65 5.64
N GLY A 202 -22.76 16.65 5.97
CA GLY A 202 -22.87 16.10 7.32
C GLY A 202 -21.52 15.59 7.84
N VAL A 203 -20.76 14.88 7.01
CA VAL A 203 -19.40 14.44 7.33
C VAL A 203 -18.47 15.64 7.56
N LEU A 204 -18.51 16.66 6.69
CA LEU A 204 -17.69 17.86 6.87
C LEU A 204 -18.01 18.56 8.20
N ASN A 205 -19.30 18.70 8.55
CA ASN A 205 -19.73 19.34 9.80
C ASN A 205 -19.44 18.52 11.05
N ALA A 206 -19.27 17.20 10.92
CA ALA A 206 -18.85 16.35 12.02
C ALA A 206 -17.37 16.52 12.39
N HIS A 207 -16.54 17.12 11.50
CA HIS A 207 -15.13 17.35 11.79
C HIS A 207 -14.96 18.48 12.82
N PRO A 208 -14.14 18.29 13.85
CA PRO A 208 -13.89 19.33 14.84
C PRO A 208 -13.11 20.50 14.24
N ASP A 209 -13.39 21.70 14.72
CA ASP A 209 -12.63 22.90 14.35
C ASP A 209 -11.13 22.74 14.68
N LEU A 210 -10.30 23.13 13.72
CA LEU A 210 -8.85 23.16 13.87
C LEU A 210 -8.46 24.17 14.97
N ALA A 211 -7.75 23.73 16.00
CA ALA A 211 -7.39 24.54 17.16
C ALA A 211 -8.59 25.21 17.89
N GLY A 212 -9.81 24.66 17.70
CA GLY A 212 -11.05 25.26 18.19
C GLY A 212 -11.40 24.96 19.65
N LYS A 213 -12.61 25.34 20.06
CA LYS A 213 -13.10 25.18 21.45
C LYS A 213 -13.09 23.71 21.94
N LEU A 214 -13.20 22.73 21.03
CA LEU A 214 -13.13 21.30 21.36
C LEU A 214 -11.72 20.87 21.82
N ALA A 215 -10.66 21.47 21.27
CA ALA A 215 -9.29 21.26 21.75
C ALA A 215 -9.12 21.78 23.18
N ARG A 216 -9.73 22.94 23.51
CA ARG A 216 -9.75 23.51 24.88
C ARG A 216 -10.52 22.63 25.88
N ALA A 217 -11.59 21.98 25.43
CA ALA A 217 -12.43 21.15 26.28
C ALA A 217 -11.98 19.68 26.39
N ARG A 218 -10.88 19.28 25.71
CA ARG A 218 -10.44 17.87 25.55
C ARG A 218 -11.56 16.94 25.06
N ARG A 219 -12.50 17.46 24.25
CA ARG A 219 -13.63 16.71 23.69
C ARG A 219 -13.35 16.25 22.25
N LEU A 220 -12.07 16.14 21.87
CA LEU A 220 -11.65 15.58 20.58
C LEU A 220 -11.66 14.06 20.66
N THR A 221 -11.93 13.39 19.54
CA THR A 221 -11.58 11.99 19.36
C THR A 221 -10.07 11.80 19.54
N ALA A 222 -9.65 10.60 19.94
CA ALA A 222 -8.24 10.32 20.20
C ALA A 222 -7.40 10.52 18.92
N GLU A 223 -7.98 10.23 17.76
CA GLU A 223 -7.45 10.44 16.42
C GLU A 223 -7.22 11.93 16.15
N SER A 224 -8.26 12.75 16.30
CA SER A 224 -8.18 14.20 16.08
C SER A 224 -7.16 14.88 17.00
N ALA A 225 -7.04 14.42 18.25
CA ALA A 225 -6.03 14.94 19.18
C ALA A 225 -4.59 14.63 18.71
N ARG A 226 -4.32 13.39 18.27
CA ARG A 226 -3.00 12.98 17.74
C ARG A 226 -2.65 13.74 16.45
N GLU A 227 -3.63 13.91 15.57
CA GLU A 227 -3.48 14.65 14.32
C GLU A 227 -3.06 16.09 14.58
N GLN A 228 -3.80 16.83 15.43
CA GLN A 228 -3.50 18.25 15.69
C GLN A 228 -2.18 18.46 16.45
N ALA A 229 -1.82 17.57 17.38
CA ALA A 229 -0.54 17.62 18.08
C ALA A 229 0.65 17.47 17.11
N SER A 230 0.51 16.64 16.07
CA SER A 230 1.60 16.42 15.08
C SER A 230 1.96 17.68 14.28
N ALA A 231 1.08 18.67 14.21
CA ALA A 231 1.32 19.95 13.55
C ALA A 231 1.66 21.09 14.53
N GLY A 232 1.84 20.79 15.82
CA GLY A 232 2.17 21.77 16.87
C GLY A 232 1.04 22.76 17.16
N LEU A 233 -0.21 22.38 16.89
CA LEU A 233 -1.39 23.23 17.13
C LEU A 233 -1.82 23.29 18.60
N ASP A 234 -1.29 22.40 19.43
CA ASP A 234 -1.40 22.39 20.88
C ASP A 234 -0.53 23.48 21.55
N GLU A 235 0.54 23.92 20.89
CA GLU A 235 1.49 24.92 21.37
C GLU A 235 1.26 26.34 20.81
N LEU A 236 0.07 26.62 20.28
CA LEU A 236 -0.25 27.96 19.76
C LEU A 236 -0.22 29.02 20.86
N THR A 237 0.36 30.18 20.55
CA THR A 237 0.26 31.40 21.37
C THR A 237 -1.18 31.92 21.38
N ASP A 238 -1.53 32.74 22.37
CA ASP A 238 -2.89 33.29 22.46
C ASP A 238 -3.28 34.13 21.24
N LYS A 239 -2.32 34.87 20.66
CA LYS A 239 -2.52 35.63 19.40
C LYS A 239 -2.83 34.72 18.21
N GLU A 240 -2.10 33.61 18.08
CA GLU A 240 -2.34 32.65 17.00
C GLU A 240 -3.69 31.96 17.19
N ARG A 241 -4.08 31.62 18.43
CA ARG A 241 -5.40 31.03 18.73
C ARG A 241 -6.55 31.96 18.38
N GLU A 242 -6.42 33.25 18.68
CA GLU A 242 -7.42 34.26 18.28
C GLU A 242 -7.52 34.37 16.77
N LEU A 243 -6.39 34.34 16.06
CA LEU A 243 -6.36 34.34 14.60
C LEU A 243 -7.06 33.10 14.02
N PHE A 244 -6.72 31.90 14.47
CA PHE A 244 -7.38 30.65 14.05
C PHE A 244 -8.88 30.68 14.34
N SER A 245 -9.28 31.17 15.52
CA SER A 245 -10.70 31.28 15.89
C SER A 245 -11.46 32.22 14.95
N LYS A 246 -10.87 33.37 14.61
CA LYS A 246 -11.46 34.34 13.67
C LYS A 246 -11.56 33.77 12.26
N LEU A 247 -10.52 33.08 11.81
CA LEU A 247 -10.47 32.44 10.50
C LEU A 247 -11.50 31.31 10.38
N ASN A 248 -11.61 30.44 11.39
CA ASN A 248 -12.65 29.39 11.45
C ASN A 248 -14.06 29.99 11.40
N ALA A 249 -14.33 31.04 12.19
CA ALA A 249 -15.63 31.70 12.19
C ALA A 249 -15.98 32.32 10.83
N ALA A 250 -15.02 32.97 10.17
CA ALA A 250 -15.19 33.49 8.82
C ALA A 250 -15.47 32.37 7.82
N TYR A 251 -14.68 31.29 7.88
CA TYR A 251 -14.80 30.15 6.99
C TYR A 251 -16.17 29.46 7.08
N VAL A 252 -16.64 29.17 8.29
CA VAL A 252 -17.97 28.59 8.53
C VAL A 252 -19.07 29.53 8.03
N THR A 253 -18.91 30.84 8.24
CA THR A 253 -19.86 31.85 7.72
C THR A 253 -19.94 31.84 6.19
N THR A 254 -18.80 31.69 5.52
CA THR A 254 -18.72 31.72 4.04
C THR A 254 -19.19 30.42 3.40
N PHE A 255 -18.83 29.27 3.96
CA PHE A 255 -19.01 27.97 3.29
C PHE A 255 -20.06 27.07 3.93
N GLY A 256 -20.39 27.30 5.21
CA GLY A 256 -21.37 26.51 5.97
C GLY A 256 -20.83 25.20 6.56
N PHE A 257 -19.49 25.03 6.61
CA PHE A 257 -18.81 23.90 7.24
C PHE A 257 -17.42 24.30 7.77
N PRO A 258 -16.82 23.53 8.70
CA PRO A 258 -15.50 23.81 9.27
C PRO A 258 -14.36 23.78 8.24
N PHE A 259 -13.26 24.48 8.53
CA PHE A 259 -12.03 24.35 7.76
C PHE A 259 -11.36 23.01 8.07
N ILE A 260 -11.25 22.16 7.05
CA ILE A 260 -10.68 20.81 7.17
C ILE A 260 -9.41 20.74 6.35
N VAL A 261 -8.34 20.25 6.96
CA VAL A 261 -7.03 20.03 6.34
C VAL A 261 -6.35 18.82 6.96
N ALA A 262 -5.71 17.99 6.13
CA ALA A 262 -4.89 16.90 6.60
C ALA A 262 -3.55 17.47 7.12
N VAL A 263 -3.39 17.47 8.45
CA VAL A 263 -2.27 18.15 9.14
C VAL A 263 -0.97 17.34 9.22
N LYS A 264 -1.01 16.01 9.03
CA LYS A 264 0.16 15.13 9.14
C LYS A 264 1.25 15.55 8.14
N GLY A 265 2.42 15.95 8.66
CA GLY A 265 3.56 16.41 7.86
C GLY A 265 3.50 17.87 7.43
N LYS A 266 2.55 18.67 7.94
CA LYS A 266 2.47 20.11 7.70
C LYS A 266 2.89 20.91 8.93
N THR A 267 3.48 22.06 8.66
CA THR A 267 3.76 23.09 9.65
C THR A 267 2.55 24.01 9.84
N ARG A 268 2.51 24.72 10.98
CA ARG A 268 1.50 25.75 11.25
C ARG A 268 1.43 26.83 10.16
N GLN A 269 2.57 27.23 9.62
CA GLN A 269 2.66 28.25 8.57
C GLN A 269 2.01 27.76 7.26
N GLU A 270 2.23 26.51 6.88
CA GLU A 270 1.61 25.90 5.69
C GLU A 270 0.09 25.76 5.86
N ILE A 271 -0.37 25.41 7.06
CA ILE A 271 -1.80 25.36 7.39
C ILE A 271 -2.44 26.74 7.25
N LEU A 272 -1.80 27.79 7.79
CA LEU A 272 -2.31 29.16 7.68
C LEU A 272 -2.34 29.63 6.23
N ALA A 273 -1.29 29.36 5.45
CA ALA A 273 -1.24 29.68 4.03
C ALA A 273 -2.36 28.97 3.23
N GLU A 274 -2.69 27.73 3.57
CA GLU A 274 -3.84 27.05 2.97
C GLU A 274 -5.17 27.70 3.35
N PHE A 275 -5.30 28.15 4.59
CA PHE A 275 -6.49 28.85 5.07
C PHE A 275 -6.72 30.14 4.25
N GLU A 276 -5.69 30.97 4.15
CA GLU A 276 -5.71 32.23 3.41
C GLU A 276 -5.98 32.03 1.92
N ARG A 277 -5.42 30.96 1.32
CA ARG A 277 -5.69 30.63 -0.08
C ARG A 277 -7.12 30.15 -0.30
N ARG A 278 -7.65 29.33 0.62
CA ARG A 278 -8.95 28.64 0.45
C ARG A 278 -10.14 29.51 0.77
N ILE A 279 -10.00 30.52 1.64
CA ILE A 279 -11.10 31.45 1.95
C ILE A 279 -11.58 32.23 0.71
N GLY A 280 -10.72 32.39 -0.31
CA GLY A 280 -11.06 33.02 -1.59
C GLY A 280 -11.74 32.11 -2.61
N ASN A 281 -11.93 30.82 -2.31
CA ASN A 281 -12.57 29.88 -3.23
C ASN A 281 -14.08 30.13 -3.35
N SER A 282 -14.68 29.67 -4.45
CA SER A 282 -16.14 29.52 -4.51
C SER A 282 -16.58 28.35 -3.63
N ARG A 283 -17.83 28.40 -3.12
CA ARG A 283 -18.36 27.34 -2.24
C ARG A 283 -18.24 25.94 -2.85
N GLY A 284 -18.53 25.78 -4.15
CA GLY A 284 -18.43 24.49 -4.83
C GLY A 284 -17.00 23.95 -4.91
N VAL A 285 -16.03 24.81 -5.25
CA VAL A 285 -14.60 24.43 -5.27
C VAL A 285 -14.12 24.06 -3.87
N GLU A 286 -14.56 24.82 -2.86
CA GLU A 286 -14.14 24.57 -1.48
C GLU A 286 -14.75 23.29 -0.91
N PHE A 287 -16.01 22.99 -1.24
CA PHE A 287 -16.66 21.75 -0.85
C PHE A 287 -15.88 20.53 -1.34
N GLU A 288 -15.55 20.50 -2.63
CA GLU A 288 -14.75 19.42 -3.22
C GLU A 288 -13.32 19.37 -2.65
N THR A 289 -12.75 20.53 -2.31
CA THR A 289 -11.44 20.60 -1.65
C THR A 289 -11.50 20.00 -0.24
N ALA A 290 -12.51 20.34 0.55
CA ALA A 290 -12.73 19.81 1.89
C ALA A 290 -12.97 18.29 1.86
N CYS A 291 -13.78 17.79 0.93
CA CYS A 291 -13.97 16.35 0.72
C CYS A 291 -12.64 15.62 0.48
N LYS A 292 -11.76 16.16 -0.39
CA LYS A 292 -10.43 15.57 -0.62
C LYS A 292 -9.55 15.58 0.63
N GLN A 293 -9.67 16.60 1.48
CA GLN A 293 -8.94 16.64 2.76
C GLN A 293 -9.45 15.57 3.73
N VAL A 294 -10.76 15.36 3.82
CA VAL A 294 -11.35 14.26 4.61
C VAL A 294 -10.86 12.91 4.12
N GLU A 295 -10.86 12.65 2.81
CA GLU A 295 -10.32 11.40 2.27
C GLU A 295 -8.83 11.22 2.60
N ARG A 296 -8.05 12.31 2.61
CA ARG A 296 -6.63 12.26 2.97
C ARG A 296 -6.41 11.95 4.45
N ILE A 297 -7.23 12.52 5.33
CA ILE A 297 -7.24 12.22 6.77
C ILE A 297 -7.60 10.75 6.99
N ALA A 298 -8.65 10.26 6.35
CA ALA A 298 -9.07 8.85 6.40
C ALA A 298 -7.92 7.90 6.02
N LEU A 299 -7.16 8.20 4.96
CA LEU A 299 -5.99 7.41 4.58
C LEU A 299 -4.92 7.40 5.67
N PHE A 300 -4.65 8.53 6.32
CA PHE A 300 -3.67 8.58 7.40
C PHE A 300 -4.09 7.74 8.61
N ARG A 301 -5.37 7.78 8.98
CA ARG A 301 -5.93 6.92 10.04
C ARG A 301 -5.77 5.44 9.70
N LEU A 302 -6.13 5.05 8.47
CA LEU A 302 -6.00 3.66 8.00
C LEU A 302 -4.54 3.18 7.96
N LYS A 303 -3.59 4.04 7.57
CA LYS A 303 -2.16 3.69 7.59
C LYS A 303 -1.60 3.43 8.99
N ASP A 304 -2.26 3.94 10.02
CA ASP A 304 -1.89 3.69 11.41
C ASP A 304 -2.55 2.38 11.93
N MET A 305 -3.51 1.79 11.19
CA MET A 305 -4.28 0.60 11.57
C MET A 305 -3.97 -0.64 10.72
N LEU A 306 -3.59 -0.47 9.45
CA LEU A 306 -3.46 -1.52 8.44
C LEU A 306 -2.09 -1.46 7.75
N PRO A 307 -1.62 -2.59 7.16
CA PRO A 307 -0.43 -2.58 6.30
C PRO A 307 -0.62 -1.66 5.09
N GLN A 308 0.49 -1.21 4.49
CA GLN A 308 0.48 -0.33 3.32
C GLN A 308 -0.06 -1.04 2.08
#